data_AF-A0A803JGH2-F1
#
_entry.id   AF-A0A803JGH2-F1
#
_cell.length_a   1.000
_cell.length_b   1.000
_cell.length_c   1.000
_cell.angle_alpha   90.00
_cell.angle_beta   90.00
_cell.angle_gamma   90.00
#
_symmetry.space_group_name_H-M   'P 1'
#
loop_
_entity.id
_entity.type
_entity.pdbx_description
1 polymer ?
#
loop_
_entity_poly.entity_id
_entity_poly.type
_entity_poly.pdbx_seq_one_letter_code
_entity_poly.pdbx_strand_id
1 'polypeptide(L)'
;MDHHCPWVNNCVGENNQKFFVLFTMYIALISLHALIMVALHFLYCFEEDWTKCSSFSPPTTVILLILLCFEGLLFLIFTAVMFGTQVHSICTDETGIERLKKENPTWEKTSSWAGLKQAFGGDFSPGWFSPFSHSLYHQLPSDMEYAMAPDSNEYVTGRIVGHVEVIEVEHENE
;
A
#
# COMPACT_ATOMS: atom_id res chain seq x y z
N MET A 1 1.62 12.45 -9.38
CA MET A 1 2.79 11.56 -9.55
C MET A 1 3.73 11.89 -8.41
N ASP A 2 4.00 10.93 -7.54
CA ASP A 2 4.78 11.14 -6.31
C ASP A 2 6.27 11.14 -6.66
N HIS A 3 6.73 10.15 -7.42
CA HIS A 3 8.09 10.07 -7.92
C HIS A 3 8.23 9.03 -9.05
N HIS A 4 9.34 9.05 -9.79
CA HIS A 4 9.72 7.95 -10.68
C HIS A 4 10.64 6.99 -9.92
N CYS A 5 10.26 5.71 -9.84
CA CYS A 5 11.05 4.70 -9.15
C CYS A 5 11.74 3.79 -10.20
N PRO A 6 13.07 3.90 -10.38
CA PRO A 6 13.79 3.13 -11.39
C PRO A 6 13.76 1.63 -11.10
N TRP A 7 13.60 1.23 -9.84
CA TRP A 7 13.57 -0.17 -9.41
C TRP A 7 12.35 -0.95 -9.90
N VAL A 8 11.21 -0.26 -10.03
CA VAL A 8 9.99 -0.82 -10.61
C VAL A 8 9.81 -0.39 -12.08
N ASN A 9 10.79 0.34 -12.62
CA ASN A 9 10.78 0.94 -13.95
C ASN A 9 9.44 1.64 -14.28
N ASN A 10 8.89 2.35 -13.29
CA ASN A 10 7.56 2.95 -13.40
C ASN A 10 7.46 4.20 -12.52
N CYS A 11 6.51 5.08 -12.87
CA CYS A 11 6.11 6.18 -12.01
C CYS A 11 5.22 5.65 -10.89
N VAL A 12 5.45 6.13 -9.67
CA VAL A 12 4.62 5.84 -8.50
C VAL A 12 3.75 7.07 -8.21
N GLY A 13 2.47 6.85 -7.97
CA GLY A 13 1.50 7.88 -7.61
C GLY A 13 0.16 7.24 -7.22
N GLU A 14 -0.87 8.08 -7.07
CA GLU A 14 -2.20 7.70 -6.59
C GLU A 14 -2.73 6.34 -7.13
N ASN A 15 -2.71 6.14 -8.46
CA ASN A 15 -3.24 4.93 -9.10
C ASN A 15 -2.49 3.62 -8.80
N ASN A 16 -1.25 3.67 -8.29
CA ASN A 16 -0.45 2.48 -7.98
C ASN A 16 0.25 2.56 -6.61
N GLN A 17 -0.13 3.54 -5.78
CA GLN A 17 0.45 3.78 -4.47
C GLN A 17 0.27 2.58 -3.55
N LYS A 18 -0.93 1.99 -3.53
CA LYS A 18 -1.26 0.76 -2.78
C LYS A 18 -0.34 -0.40 -3.17
N PHE A 19 -0.12 -0.63 -4.47
CA PHE A 19 0.74 -1.71 -4.95
C PHE A 19 2.18 -1.51 -4.51
N PHE A 20 2.67 -0.27 -4.55
CA PHE A 20 4.04 0.04 -4.13
C PHE A 20 4.23 -0.13 -2.61
N VAL A 21 3.26 0.29 -1.79
CA VAL A 21 3.28 0.07 -0.34
C VAL A 21 3.26 -1.43 0.00
N LEU A 22 2.40 -2.21 -0.65
CA LEU A 22 2.36 -3.66 -0.45
C LEU A 22 3.65 -4.34 -0.91
N PHE A 23 4.19 -3.94 -2.06
CA PHE A 23 5.46 -4.45 -2.56
C PHE A 23 6.59 -4.23 -1.55
N THR A 24 6.78 -3.00 -1.06
CA THR A 24 7.85 -2.68 -0.08
C THR A 24 7.65 -3.42 1.24
N MET A 25 6.42 -3.53 1.73
CA MET A 25 6.09 -4.32 2.92
C MET A 25 6.46 -5.80 2.74
N TYR A 26 6.10 -6.41 1.61
CA TYR A 26 6.39 -7.84 1.37
C TYR A 26 7.88 -8.13 1.23
N ILE A 27 8.65 -7.24 0.60
CA ILE A 27 10.11 -7.38 0.53
C ILE A 27 10.73 -7.24 1.93
N ALA A 28 10.23 -6.33 2.77
CA ALA A 28 10.68 -6.23 4.15
C ALA A 28 10.40 -7.52 4.94
N LEU A 29 9.19 -8.08 4.80
CA LEU A 29 8.79 -9.31 5.49
C LEU A 29 9.61 -10.54 5.05
N ILE A 30 9.85 -10.71 3.73
CA ILE A 30 10.66 -11.84 3.25
C ILE A 30 12.14 -11.68 3.64
N SER A 31 12.65 -10.45 3.68
CA SER A 31 14.01 -10.16 4.15
C SER A 31 14.16 -10.49 5.64
N LEU A 32 13.18 -10.10 6.46
CA LEU A 32 13.14 -10.46 7.88
C LEU A 32 13.03 -11.98 8.07
N HIS A 33 12.17 -12.66 7.30
CA HIS A 33 12.06 -14.11 7.33
C HIS A 33 13.38 -14.79 6.98
N ALA A 34 14.09 -14.33 5.95
CA ALA A 34 15.41 -14.85 5.58
C ALA A 34 16.42 -14.69 6.74
N LEU A 35 16.45 -13.53 7.42
CA LEU A 35 17.32 -13.31 8.58
C LEU A 35 16.99 -14.23 9.76
N ILE A 36 15.71 -14.46 10.03
CA ILE A 36 15.27 -15.42 11.06
C ILE A 36 15.74 -16.83 10.68
N MET A 37 15.57 -17.25 9.43
CA MET A 37 16.01 -18.58 8.97
C MET A 37 17.53 -18.72 9.04
N VAL A 38 18.30 -17.69 8.71
CA VAL A 38 19.76 -17.66 8.88
C VAL A 38 20.14 -17.83 10.35
N ALA A 39 19.48 -17.10 11.25
CA ALA A 39 19.75 -17.20 12.69
C ALA A 39 19.42 -18.59 13.23
N LEU A 40 18.26 -19.15 12.87
CA LEU A 40 17.86 -20.49 13.28
C LEU A 40 18.81 -21.56 12.73
N HIS A 41 19.21 -21.46 11.46
CA HIS A 41 20.17 -22.37 10.87
C HIS A 41 21.54 -22.27 11.56
N PHE A 42 22.02 -21.06 11.85
CA PHE A 42 23.25 -20.86 12.59
C PHE A 42 23.21 -21.49 13.99
N LEU A 43 22.11 -21.30 14.73
CA LEU A 43 21.94 -21.89 16.07
C LEU A 43 21.91 -23.42 16.02
N TYR A 44 21.19 -23.99 15.05
CA TYR A 44 21.15 -25.44 14.83
C TYR A 44 22.54 -26.00 14.52
N CYS A 45 23.29 -25.36 13.61
CA CYS A 45 24.65 -25.76 13.25
C CYS A 45 25.68 -25.53 14.37
N PHE A 46 25.38 -24.65 15.32
CA PHE A 46 26.25 -24.39 16.46
C PHE A 46 26.10 -25.47 17.54
N GLU A 47 24.88 -25.98 17.73
CA GLU A 47 24.59 -27.07 18.67
C GLU A 47 25.03 -28.45 18.12
N GLU A 48 24.86 -28.67 16.82
CA GLU A 48 25.28 -29.88 16.11
C GLU A 48 26.68 -29.76 15.49
N ASP A 49 27.24 -30.86 15.00
CA ASP A 49 28.47 -30.81 14.20
C ASP A 49 28.21 -30.14 12.83
N TRP A 50 28.91 -29.03 12.55
CA TRP A 50 28.86 -28.30 11.28
C TRP A 50 29.02 -29.17 10.02
N THR A 51 29.68 -30.32 10.13
CA THR A 51 29.90 -31.28 9.03
C THR A 51 28.64 -32.04 8.61
N LYS A 52 27.61 -32.08 9.46
CA LYS A 52 26.32 -32.75 9.19
C LYS A 52 25.21 -31.79 8.77
N CYS A 53 25.43 -30.50 8.92
CA CYS A 53 24.36 -29.50 8.85
C CYS A 53 24.09 -28.96 7.44
N SER A 54 25.02 -29.17 6.50
CA SER A 54 24.93 -28.66 5.13
C SER A 54 25.55 -29.64 4.15
N SER A 55 25.04 -29.66 2.91
CA SER A 55 25.68 -30.39 1.81
C SER A 55 26.98 -29.73 1.33
N PHE A 56 27.22 -28.48 1.72
CA PHE A 56 28.45 -27.75 1.42
C PHE A 56 29.49 -27.90 2.53
N SER A 57 30.76 -27.64 2.20
CA SER A 57 31.82 -27.56 3.21
C SER A 57 31.48 -26.50 4.28
N PRO A 58 31.89 -26.69 5.56
CA PRO A 58 31.60 -25.70 6.61
C PRO A 58 32.06 -24.28 6.27
N PRO A 59 33.26 -24.04 5.70
CA PRO A 59 33.67 -22.70 5.28
C PRO A 59 32.74 -22.08 4.22
N THR A 60 32.31 -22.87 3.22
CA THR A 60 31.38 -22.41 2.19
C THR A 60 30.03 -22.02 2.81
N THR A 61 29.50 -22.85 3.70
CA THR A 61 28.22 -22.59 4.37
C THR A 61 28.28 -21.30 5.17
N VAL A 62 29.36 -21.07 5.94
CA VAL A 62 29.55 -19.83 6.70
C VAL A 62 29.58 -18.60 5.78
N ILE A 63 30.31 -18.67 4.66
CA ILE A 63 30.36 -17.57 3.69
C ILE A 63 28.95 -17.27 3.14
N LEU A 64 28.18 -18.29 2.76
CA LEU A 64 26.82 -18.12 2.25
C LEU A 64 25.89 -17.50 3.30
N LEU A 65 25.99 -17.91 4.56
CA LEU A 65 25.21 -17.31 5.66
C LEU A 65 25.56 -15.84 5.88
N ILE A 66 26.85 -15.47 5.80
CA ILE A 66 27.29 -14.07 5.92
C ILE A 66 26.73 -13.23 4.76
N LEU A 67 26.82 -13.72 3.52
CA LEU A 67 26.29 -13.02 2.35
C LEU A 67 24.77 -12.84 2.44
N LEU A 68 24.04 -13.90 2.82
CA LEU A 68 22.59 -13.83 2.98
C LEU A 68 22.17 -12.91 4.12
N CYS A 69 22.95 -12.86 5.21
CA CYS A 69 22.72 -11.93 6.32
C CYS A 69 22.92 -10.47 5.87
N PHE A 70 24.01 -10.20 5.15
CA PHE A 70 24.28 -8.86 4.61
C PHE A 70 23.19 -8.40 3.63
N GLU A 71 22.82 -9.27 2.68
CA GLU A 71 21.75 -9.01 1.72
C GLU A 71 20.40 -8.77 2.43
N GLY A 72 20.04 -9.66 3.36
CA GLY A 72 18.78 -9.56 4.11
C GLY A 72 18.69 -8.28 4.94
N LEU A 73 19.76 -7.86 5.61
CA LEU A 73 19.80 -6.60 6.36
C LEU A 73 19.69 -5.39 5.46
N LEU A 74 20.41 -5.38 4.33
CA LEU A 74 20.40 -4.28 3.37
C LEU A 74 18.98 -4.08 2.81
N PHE A 75 18.36 -5.15 2.31
CA PHE A 75 17.01 -5.07 1.77
C PHE A 75 15.97 -4.76 2.84
N LEU A 76 16.08 -5.34 4.04
CA LEU A 76 15.16 -5.05 5.14
C LEU A 76 15.17 -3.56 5.50
N ILE A 77 16.35 -2.98 5.74
CA ILE A 77 16.46 -1.57 6.13
C ILE A 77 15.97 -0.68 4.99
N PHE A 78 16.44 -0.91 3.76
CA PHE A 78 16.04 -0.12 2.60
C PHE A 78 14.52 -0.12 2.39
N THR A 79 13.92 -1.30 2.39
CA THR A 79 12.47 -1.44 2.13
C THR A 79 11.61 -1.01 3.31
N ALA A 80 12.08 -1.16 4.55
CA ALA A 80 11.38 -0.63 5.73
C ALA A 80 11.33 0.90 5.72
N VAL A 81 12.44 1.57 5.35
CA VAL A 81 12.46 3.03 5.20
C VAL A 81 11.51 3.47 4.08
N MET A 82 11.58 2.83 2.91
CA MET A 82 10.69 3.14 1.78
C MET A 82 9.21 2.92 2.14
N PHE A 83 8.87 1.82 2.79
CA PHE A 83 7.53 1.55 3.29
C PHE A 83 7.07 2.65 4.26
N GLY A 84 7.90 2.99 5.24
CA GLY A 84 7.63 4.05 6.21
C GLY A 84 7.39 5.41 5.56
N THR A 85 8.21 5.78 4.56
CA THR A 85 8.02 7.03 3.82
C THR A 85 6.72 7.04 3.04
N GLN A 86 6.32 5.94 2.41
CA GLN A 86 5.06 5.89 1.67
C GLN A 86 3.83 5.92 2.57
N VAL A 87 3.86 5.19 3.70
CA VAL A 87 2.79 5.26 4.70
C VAL A 87 2.71 6.66 5.30
N HIS A 88 3.86 7.27 5.63
CA HIS A 88 3.89 8.64 6.11
C HIS A 88 3.32 9.63 5.09
N SER A 89 3.69 9.49 3.81
CA SER A 89 3.11 10.28 2.72
C SER A 89 1.60 10.10 2.68
N ILE A 90 1.06 8.88 2.66
CA ILE A 90 -0.40 8.65 2.68
C ILE A 90 -1.07 9.32 3.89
N CYS A 91 -0.47 9.19 5.08
CA CYS A 91 -1.00 9.77 6.31
C CYS A 91 -0.95 11.30 6.34
N THR A 92 -0.11 11.94 5.51
CA THR A 92 0.15 13.39 5.51
C THR A 92 -0.42 14.09 4.26
N ASP A 93 -0.51 13.38 3.12
CA ASP A 93 -0.92 13.90 1.80
C ASP A 93 -2.44 14.04 1.63
N GLU A 94 -3.28 13.62 2.59
CA GLU A 94 -4.67 14.09 2.64
C GLU A 94 -4.77 15.63 2.74
N THR A 95 -3.68 16.32 3.09
CA THR A 95 -3.62 17.80 3.05
C THR A 95 -3.32 18.39 1.66
N GLY A 96 -3.07 17.58 0.63
CA GLY A 96 -2.70 18.06 -0.72
C GLY A 96 -3.85 18.72 -1.49
N ILE A 97 -5.05 18.13 -1.43
CA ILE A 97 -6.27 18.69 -2.04
C ILE A 97 -6.77 19.91 -1.24
N GLU A 98 -6.64 19.88 0.10
CA GLU A 98 -6.89 21.03 0.97
C GLU A 98 -5.91 22.20 0.73
N ARG A 99 -4.70 21.94 0.23
CA ARG A 99 -3.72 23.00 -0.08
C ARG A 99 -3.95 23.66 -1.44
N LEU A 100 -4.61 22.97 -2.37
CA LEU A 100 -5.01 23.53 -3.68
C LEU A 100 -6.36 24.25 -3.61
N LYS A 101 -7.30 23.77 -2.78
CA LYS A 101 -8.48 24.54 -2.39
C LYS A 101 -8.06 25.57 -1.34
N LYS A 102 -7.86 26.81 -1.77
CA LYS A 102 -7.60 27.98 -0.91
C LYS A 102 -8.81 28.36 -0.03
N GLU A 103 -9.58 27.38 0.44
CA GLU A 103 -10.68 27.54 1.38
C GLU A 103 -10.11 27.55 2.80
N ASN A 104 -10.58 28.50 3.62
CA ASN A 104 -10.19 28.59 5.01
C ASN A 104 -10.57 27.27 5.72
N PRO A 105 -9.68 26.66 6.51
CA PRO A 105 -9.96 25.38 7.16
C PRO A 105 -10.99 25.59 8.27
N THR A 106 -12.26 25.49 7.93
CA THR A 106 -13.35 25.25 8.86
C THR A 106 -13.44 23.74 9.06
N TRP A 107 -12.92 23.27 10.20
CA TRP A 107 -13.12 21.95 10.82
C TRP A 107 -11.99 20.90 10.69
N GLU A 108 -12.06 19.99 11.67
CA GLU A 108 -11.03 19.19 12.37
C GLU A 108 -10.03 18.41 11.52
N LYS A 109 -8.79 18.28 12.03
CA LYS A 109 -7.78 17.32 11.55
C LYS A 109 -8.44 15.97 11.29
N THR A 110 -8.59 15.60 10.02
CA THR A 110 -8.93 14.22 9.69
C THR A 110 -7.83 13.33 10.28
N SER A 111 -8.24 12.28 10.99
CA SER A 111 -7.31 11.32 11.57
C SER A 111 -6.45 10.74 10.45
N SER A 112 -5.13 10.60 10.63
CA SER A 112 -4.20 9.93 9.69
C SER A 112 -4.70 8.56 9.19
N TRP A 113 -5.70 8.00 9.88
CA TRP A 113 -6.35 6.77 9.52
C TRP A 113 -7.31 6.88 8.33
N ALA A 114 -7.88 8.06 8.05
CA ALA A 114 -8.76 8.30 6.91
C ALA A 114 -8.04 8.12 5.58
N GLY A 115 -6.85 8.73 5.41
CA GLY A 115 -6.06 8.61 4.18
C GLY A 115 -5.62 7.18 3.87
N LEU A 116 -5.27 6.42 4.92
CA LEU A 116 -4.99 4.99 4.79
C LEU A 116 -6.22 4.20 4.33
N LYS A 117 -7.41 4.48 4.87
CA LYS A 117 -8.66 3.85 4.40
C LYS A 117 -8.95 4.19 2.95
N GLN A 118 -8.72 5.44 2.53
CA GLN A 118 -8.89 5.86 1.13
C GLN A 118 -7.94 5.09 0.21
N ALA A 119 -6.65 5.03 0.55
CA ALA A 119 -5.64 4.35 -0.26
C ALA A 119 -5.85 2.83 -0.34
N PHE A 120 -6.35 2.19 0.73
CA PHE A 120 -6.51 0.73 0.79
C PHE A 120 -7.90 0.22 0.43
N GLY A 121 -8.91 1.10 0.35
CA GLY A 121 -10.25 0.79 -0.16
C GLY A 121 -11.31 0.53 0.89
N GLY A 122 -11.35 1.34 1.96
CA GLY A 122 -12.38 1.31 3.00
C GLY A 122 -11.82 0.88 4.36
N ASP A 123 -12.66 0.29 5.20
CA ASP A 123 -12.24 -0.17 6.53
C ASP A 123 -11.22 -1.32 6.48
N PHE A 124 -10.46 -1.46 7.57
CA PHE A 124 -9.47 -2.51 7.70
C PHE A 124 -10.10 -3.88 7.48
N SER A 125 -9.58 -4.59 6.49
CA SER A 125 -10.03 -5.93 6.12
C SER A 125 -8.85 -6.75 5.60
N PRO A 126 -8.95 -8.09 5.53
CA PRO A 126 -7.92 -8.92 4.92
C PRO A 126 -7.61 -8.52 3.46
N GLY A 127 -8.56 -7.86 2.80
CA GLY A 127 -8.37 -7.27 1.48
C GLY A 127 -7.20 -6.29 1.44
N TRP A 128 -6.88 -5.58 2.52
CA TRP A 128 -5.80 -4.59 2.55
C TRP A 128 -4.44 -5.17 2.14
N PHE A 129 -4.18 -6.42 2.48
CA PHE A 129 -2.94 -7.11 2.13
C PHE A 129 -2.98 -7.67 0.70
N SER A 130 -4.16 -7.83 0.09
CA SER A 130 -4.26 -8.32 -1.28
C SER A 130 -3.99 -7.19 -2.28
N PRO A 131 -3.07 -7.38 -3.25
CA PRO A 131 -2.93 -6.46 -4.37
C PRO A 131 -4.11 -6.56 -5.36
N PHE A 132 -5.04 -7.50 -5.16
CA PHE A 132 -6.21 -7.66 -6.05
C PHE A 132 -7.50 -7.13 -5.45
N SER A 133 -7.49 -6.68 -4.19
CA SER A 133 -8.65 -6.00 -3.62
C SER A 133 -8.75 -4.61 -4.24
N HIS A 134 -9.68 -4.47 -5.18
CA HIS A 134 -10.00 -3.16 -5.74
C HIS A 134 -10.74 -2.34 -4.69
N SER A 135 -10.31 -1.10 -4.51
CA SER A 135 -11.17 -0.07 -3.95
C SER A 135 -12.27 0.17 -4.97
N LEU A 136 -13.52 -0.16 -4.64
CA LEU A 136 -14.68 0.17 -5.46
C LEU A 136 -14.80 1.68 -5.74
N TYR A 137 -14.04 2.51 -5.00
CA TYR A 137 -13.98 3.95 -5.17
C TYR A 137 -13.27 4.39 -6.46
N HIS A 138 -12.30 3.62 -6.97
CA HIS A 138 -11.53 3.99 -8.16
C HIS A 138 -12.26 3.74 -9.49
N GLN A 139 -13.42 3.07 -9.46
CA GLN A 139 -14.30 2.89 -10.62
C GLN A 139 -15.34 4.00 -10.77
N LEU A 140 -15.43 4.93 -9.80
CA LEU A 140 -16.33 6.06 -9.91
C LEU A 140 -15.66 7.17 -10.71
N PRO A 141 -16.29 7.63 -11.82
CA PRO A 141 -15.86 8.83 -12.51
C PRO A 141 -15.74 9.97 -11.50
N SER A 142 -14.70 10.79 -11.63
CA SER A 142 -14.40 11.97 -10.80
C SER A 142 -15.54 13.02 -10.74
N ASP A 143 -16.58 12.82 -11.54
CA ASP A 143 -17.78 13.61 -11.75
C ASP A 143 -19.04 13.02 -11.08
N MET A 144 -18.93 11.92 -10.33
CA MET A 144 -20.05 11.30 -9.61
C MET A 144 -19.91 11.48 -8.09
N GLU A 145 -20.47 12.57 -7.58
CA GLU A 145 -20.61 12.81 -6.14
C GLU A 145 -21.82 12.03 -5.62
N TYR A 146 -21.59 10.97 -4.85
CA TYR A 146 -22.67 10.28 -4.14
C TYR A 146 -23.03 11.06 -2.88
N ALA A 147 -24.08 11.89 -2.96
CA ALA A 147 -24.81 12.28 -1.77
C ALA A 147 -25.57 11.05 -1.24
N MET A 148 -25.32 10.64 0.01
CA MET A 148 -26.22 9.70 0.68
C MET A 148 -27.58 10.38 0.85
N ALA A 149 -28.59 9.92 0.12
CA ALA A 149 -29.96 10.35 0.34
C ALA A 149 -30.39 9.92 1.75
N PRO A 150 -30.86 10.85 2.60
CA PRO A 150 -31.51 10.48 3.83
C PRO A 150 -32.88 9.95 3.41
N ASP A 151 -33.09 8.65 3.59
CA ASP A 151 -34.43 8.04 3.57
C ASP A 151 -35.02 7.78 2.16
N SER A 152 -34.50 6.79 1.44
CA SER A 152 -35.25 5.92 0.51
C SER A 152 -34.32 4.87 -0.10
N ASN A 153 -34.84 3.67 -0.33
CA ASN A 153 -34.11 2.48 -0.78
C ASN A 153 -33.81 2.51 -2.30
N GLU A 154 -33.51 3.69 -2.86
CA GLU A 154 -33.28 3.91 -4.29
C GLU A 154 -31.90 4.51 -4.55
N TYR A 155 -31.17 3.91 -5.50
CA TYR A 155 -29.88 4.40 -5.98
C TYR A 155 -30.13 5.35 -7.15
N VAL A 156 -29.87 6.65 -6.98
CA VAL A 156 -29.96 7.63 -8.07
C VAL A 156 -28.54 7.99 -8.53
N THR A 157 -28.21 7.69 -9.78
CA THR A 157 -26.94 8.10 -10.43
C THR A 157 -27.19 9.34 -11.28
N GLY A 158 -26.50 10.46 -10.97
CA GLY A 158 -26.51 11.69 -11.78
C GLY A 158 -25.12 12.00 -12.36
N ARG A 159 -25.07 12.64 -13.54
CA ARG A 159 -23.84 13.09 -14.20
C ARG A 159 -23.87 14.63 -14.33
N ILE A 160 -22.90 15.35 -13.76
CA ILE A 160 -22.80 16.81 -13.92
C ILE A 160 -21.96 17.13 -15.15
N VAL A 161 -22.59 17.61 -16.23
CA VAL A 161 -21.89 18.18 -17.38
C VAL A 161 -22.07 19.70 -17.36
N GLY A 162 -20.99 20.43 -17.04
CA GLY A 162 -20.79 21.86 -17.31
C GLY A 162 -22.01 22.80 -17.28
N HIS A 163 -22.19 23.51 -16.17
CA HIS A 163 -22.98 24.74 -16.02
C HIS A 163 -24.45 24.77 -16.52
N VAL A 164 -25.05 23.63 -16.85
CA VAL A 164 -26.49 23.47 -17.08
C VAL A 164 -26.93 22.16 -16.42
N GLU A 165 -27.82 22.24 -15.43
CA GLU A 165 -28.52 21.06 -14.91
C GLU A 165 -29.37 20.46 -16.03
N VAL A 166 -28.93 19.32 -16.57
CA VAL A 166 -29.82 18.44 -17.34
C VAL A 166 -30.13 17.24 -16.45
N ILE A 167 -31.30 17.29 -15.82
CA ILE A 167 -31.87 16.14 -15.12
C ILE A 167 -32.49 15.24 -16.20
N GLU A 168 -31.72 14.27 -16.70
CA GLU A 168 -32.30 13.17 -17.48
C GLU A 168 -32.86 12.14 -16.48
N VAL A 169 -34.18 12.19 -16.28
CA VAL A 169 -34.93 11.13 -15.60
C VAL A 169 -35.13 10.00 -16.60
N GLU A 170 -34.30 8.98 -16.53
CA GLU A 170 -34.54 7.74 -17.29
C GLU A 170 -35.66 6.96 -16.59
N HIS A 171 -36.86 7.07 -17.13
CA HIS A 171 -38.00 6.24 -16.71
C HIS A 171 -37.78 4.81 -17.23
N GLU A 172 -37.44 3.87 -16.35
CA GLU A 172 -37.70 2.45 -16.59
C GLU A 172 -39.23 2.27 -16.67
N ASN A 173 -39.74 2.13 -17.89
CA ASN A 173 -41.11 1.64 -18.11
C ASN A 173 -41.07 0.10 -18.13
N GLU A 174 -41.86 -0.48 -17.21
CA GLU A 174 -42.38 -1.86 -17.11
C GLU A 174 -41.74 -3.00 -17.93
#